data_AF-A0A510XCP4-F1
#
_entry.id   AF-A0A510XCP4-F1
#
_cell.length_a   1.000
_cell.length_b   1.000
_cell.length_c   1.000
_cell.angle_alpha   90.00
_cell.angle_beta   90.00
_cell.angle_gamma   90.00
#
_symmetry.space_group_name_H-M   'P 1'
#
loop_
_entity.id
_entity.type
_entity.pdbx_description
1 polymer ?
#
loop_
_entity_poly.entity_id
_entity_poly.type
_entity_poly.pdbx_seq_one_letter_code
_entity_poly.pdbx_strand_id
1 'polypeptide(L)'
;MSNAAENLAPQPYAAELIELNNVEKQLGELRAKYGTVPDYATKEGYAAGKKAIQALTKMRTGTDKARLAITQPHRDFVAQVNERAKGLIAEVEKLEKPHRNAKQAVDEAEERKRQERIASLREKLSKEVTSYLDTAAGLGSTALADLIDAAEGIDTEGYYDITSEAEDEKARVLRQLRDMHAQALQREQLAAQQEEIERQKAEMARMQAAMAPAAPAEPAEPTVPAEPAKPREVVTAGGTVFGFDDESPWDEALADLIGLGIDVSAAECVLEAISNGDVRHVTLNATTGE
;
A
#
# COMPACT_ATOMS: atom_id res chain seq x y z
N MET A 1 -15.62 13.31 38.96
CA MET A 1 -15.93 11.87 38.87
C MET A 1 -14.76 11.13 39.50
N SER A 2 -14.91 10.56 40.70
CA SER A 2 -13.86 9.76 41.33
C SER A 2 -13.84 8.37 40.72
N ASN A 3 -12.66 7.84 40.35
CA ASN A 3 -12.53 6.46 39.88
C ASN A 3 -12.95 5.51 41.01
N ALA A 4 -13.95 4.66 40.75
CA ALA A 4 -14.43 3.69 41.74
C ALA A 4 -13.36 2.69 42.20
N ALA A 5 -12.29 2.52 41.41
CA ALA A 5 -11.16 1.66 41.71
C ALA A 5 -10.17 2.22 42.76
N GLU A 6 -10.12 3.54 42.97
CA GLU A 6 -9.05 4.17 43.78
C GLU A 6 -9.26 4.06 45.31
N ASN A 7 -10.41 3.57 45.77
CA ASN A 7 -10.79 3.55 47.19
C ASN A 7 -10.90 2.15 47.83
N LEU A 8 -10.34 1.11 47.21
CA LEU A 8 -10.38 -0.27 47.73
C LEU A 8 -9.28 -0.51 48.79
N ALA A 9 -9.58 -0.20 50.04
CA ALA A 9 -8.72 -0.55 51.18
C ALA A 9 -8.61 -2.08 51.36
N PRO A 10 -7.42 -2.62 51.69
CA PRO A 10 -7.23 -4.06 51.87
C PRO A 10 -7.99 -4.59 53.10
N GLN A 11 -8.80 -5.63 52.89
CA GLN A 11 -9.59 -6.27 53.95
C GLN A 11 -8.74 -7.26 54.76
N PRO A 12 -8.82 -7.27 56.11
CA PRO A 12 -7.99 -8.11 56.96
C PRO A 12 -8.57 -9.51 57.17
N TYR A 13 -8.35 -10.44 56.22
CA TYR A 13 -8.82 -11.85 56.29
C TYR A 13 -8.12 -12.73 57.36
N ALA A 14 -7.28 -12.15 58.24
CA ALA A 14 -6.46 -12.89 59.20
C ALA A 14 -7.29 -13.76 60.18
N ALA A 15 -8.52 -13.36 60.49
CA ALA A 15 -9.42 -14.11 61.37
C ALA A 15 -9.96 -15.42 60.73
N GLU A 16 -10.04 -15.47 59.40
CA GLU A 16 -10.60 -16.63 58.69
C GLU A 16 -9.61 -17.80 58.59
N LEU A 17 -8.30 -17.52 58.74
CA LEU A 17 -7.23 -18.52 58.66
C LEU A 17 -7.00 -19.28 59.98
N ILE A 18 -7.68 -18.94 61.06
CA ILE A 18 -7.47 -19.53 62.40
C ILE A 18 -7.66 -21.06 62.38
N GLU A 19 -8.63 -21.59 61.64
CA GLU A 19 -8.81 -23.04 61.52
C GLU A 19 -7.65 -23.72 60.80
N LEU A 20 -7.08 -23.09 59.76
CA LEU A 20 -5.93 -23.63 59.01
C LEU A 20 -4.64 -23.54 59.84
N ASN A 21 -4.43 -22.48 60.61
CA ASN A 21 -3.32 -22.38 61.56
C ASN A 21 -3.37 -23.50 62.62
N ASN A 22 -4.57 -23.90 63.06
CA ASN A 22 -4.75 -25.05 63.94
C ASN A 22 -4.43 -26.39 63.25
N VAL A 23 -4.69 -26.51 61.94
CA VAL A 23 -4.29 -27.68 61.14
C VAL A 23 -2.76 -27.81 61.06
N GLU A 24 -2.01 -26.70 60.92
CA GLU A 24 -0.54 -26.75 60.90
C GLU A 24 0.03 -27.33 62.21
N LYS A 25 -0.53 -26.95 63.35
CA LYS A 25 -0.17 -27.51 64.65
C LYS A 25 -0.47 -29.02 64.73
N GLN A 26 -1.65 -29.45 64.25
CA GLN A 26 -2.03 -30.86 64.19
C GLN A 26 -1.14 -31.67 63.22
N LEU A 27 -0.68 -31.07 62.13
CA LEU A 27 0.24 -31.69 61.18
C LEU A 27 1.61 -31.98 61.84
N GLY A 28 2.08 -31.08 62.72
CA GLY A 28 3.27 -31.31 63.54
C GLY A 28 3.14 -32.55 64.43
N GLU A 29 2.00 -32.71 65.12
CA GLU A 29 1.73 -33.90 65.92
C GLU A 29 1.61 -35.18 65.09
N LEU A 30 0.96 -35.13 63.92
CA LEU A 30 0.83 -36.27 63.03
C LEU A 30 2.19 -36.67 62.42
N ARG A 31 3.06 -35.71 62.10
CA ARG A 31 4.44 -35.97 61.69
C ARG A 31 5.26 -36.62 62.80
N ALA A 32 5.09 -36.22 64.06
CA ALA A 32 5.75 -36.87 65.19
C ALA A 32 5.23 -38.30 65.45
N LYS A 33 3.92 -38.53 65.28
CA LYS A 33 3.26 -39.83 65.57
C LYS A 33 3.37 -40.85 64.43
N TYR A 34 3.43 -40.40 63.17
CA TYR A 34 3.36 -41.24 61.97
C TYR A 34 4.46 -40.93 60.93
N GLY A 35 5.48 -40.16 61.29
CA GLY A 35 6.60 -39.83 60.39
C GLY A 35 7.50 -41.01 60.03
N THR A 36 7.54 -42.05 60.88
CA THR A 36 8.23 -43.32 60.60
C THR A 36 7.25 -44.31 59.99
N VAL A 37 7.59 -44.85 58.82
CA VAL A 37 6.79 -45.88 58.14
C VAL A 37 7.01 -47.22 58.86
N PRO A 38 5.95 -47.91 59.33
CA PRO A 38 6.08 -49.21 59.98
C PRO A 38 6.33 -50.33 58.97
N ASP A 39 6.91 -51.45 59.41
CA ASP A 39 7.11 -52.63 58.56
C ASP A 39 5.79 -53.38 58.32
N TYR A 40 5.23 -53.21 57.12
CA TYR A 40 4.00 -53.85 56.67
C TYR A 40 4.09 -55.37 56.47
N ALA A 41 5.29 -55.97 56.46
CA ALA A 41 5.43 -57.43 56.45
C ALA A 41 5.00 -58.06 57.79
N THR A 42 5.02 -57.28 58.88
CA THR A 42 4.53 -57.72 60.19
C THR A 42 3.04 -57.41 60.39
N LYS A 43 2.33 -58.30 61.11
CA LYS A 43 0.92 -58.11 61.47
C LYS A 43 0.69 -56.81 62.28
N GLU A 44 1.65 -56.45 63.13
CA GLU A 44 1.60 -55.25 63.96
C GLU A 44 1.85 -53.98 63.15
N GLY A 45 2.87 -53.97 62.28
CA GLY A 45 3.17 -52.84 61.40
C GLY A 45 2.08 -52.58 60.37
N TYR A 46 1.45 -53.64 59.82
CA TYR A 46 0.25 -53.49 58.99
C TYR A 46 -0.92 -52.82 59.74
N ALA A 47 -1.17 -53.23 60.99
CA ALA A 47 -2.21 -52.64 61.83
C ALA A 47 -1.92 -51.18 62.22
N ALA A 48 -0.64 -50.84 62.48
CA ALA A 48 -0.18 -49.49 62.73
C ALA A 48 -0.30 -48.61 61.48
N GLY A 49 0.14 -49.11 60.32
CA GLY A 49 0.05 -48.43 59.03
C GLY A 49 -1.39 -48.11 58.63
N LYS A 50 -2.33 -49.04 58.82
CA LYS A 50 -3.76 -48.80 58.58
C LYS A 50 -4.32 -47.66 59.43
N LYS A 51 -3.93 -47.57 60.71
CA LYS A 51 -4.33 -46.46 61.61
C LYS A 51 -3.71 -45.12 61.17
N ALA A 52 -2.43 -45.13 60.78
CA ALA A 52 -1.74 -43.95 60.25
C ALA A 52 -2.42 -43.41 58.98
N ILE A 53 -2.70 -44.28 58.00
CA ILE A 53 -3.41 -43.93 56.76
C ILE A 53 -4.78 -43.32 57.09
N GLN A 54 -5.57 -43.96 57.96
CA GLN A 54 -6.89 -43.44 58.34
C GLN A 54 -6.83 -42.05 58.98
N ALA A 55 -5.86 -41.80 59.88
CA ALA A 55 -5.66 -40.51 60.52
C ALA A 55 -5.23 -39.42 59.53
N LEU A 56 -4.23 -39.73 58.68
CA LEU A 56 -3.72 -38.81 57.67
C LEU A 56 -4.78 -38.49 56.59
N THR A 57 -5.55 -39.48 56.13
CA THR A 57 -6.67 -39.26 55.20
C THR A 57 -7.74 -38.37 55.82
N LYS A 58 -8.14 -38.63 57.07
CA LYS A 58 -9.13 -37.80 57.78
C LYS A 58 -8.65 -36.36 57.92
N MET A 59 -7.37 -36.15 58.24
CA MET A 59 -6.80 -34.81 58.30
C MET A 59 -6.87 -34.11 56.94
N ARG A 60 -6.36 -34.76 55.88
CA ARG A 60 -6.38 -34.22 54.50
C ARG A 60 -7.78 -33.78 54.06
N THR A 61 -8.81 -34.61 54.28
CA THR A 61 -10.19 -34.27 53.91
C THR A 61 -10.79 -33.18 54.80
N GLY A 62 -10.38 -33.10 56.08
CA GLY A 62 -10.76 -32.02 56.99
C GLY A 62 -10.18 -30.67 56.56
N THR A 63 -8.89 -30.63 56.24
CA THR A 63 -8.21 -29.42 55.73
C THR A 63 -8.85 -28.90 54.45
N ASP A 64 -9.15 -29.78 53.49
CA ASP A 64 -9.78 -29.37 52.24
C ASP A 64 -11.21 -28.85 52.46
N LYS A 65 -11.97 -29.48 53.36
CA LYS A 65 -13.30 -28.97 53.76
C LYS A 65 -13.22 -27.58 54.41
N ALA A 66 -12.25 -27.34 55.29
CA ALA A 66 -12.04 -26.02 55.91
C ALA A 66 -11.64 -24.97 54.86
N ARG A 67 -10.69 -25.30 53.96
CA ARG A 67 -10.30 -24.47 52.81
C ARG A 67 -11.50 -24.08 51.94
N LEU A 68 -12.37 -25.04 51.62
CA LEU A 68 -13.57 -24.79 50.81
C LEU A 68 -14.59 -23.95 51.59
N ALA A 69 -14.80 -24.20 52.88
CA ALA A 69 -15.71 -23.40 53.71
C ALA A 69 -15.28 -21.92 53.81
N ILE A 70 -13.97 -21.65 53.90
CA ILE A 70 -13.41 -20.29 53.88
C ILE A 70 -13.54 -19.67 52.48
N THR A 71 -13.14 -20.39 51.42
CA THR A 71 -13.03 -19.80 50.07
C THR A 71 -14.34 -19.72 49.29
N GLN A 72 -15.36 -20.51 49.63
CA GLN A 72 -16.62 -20.55 48.88
C GLN A 72 -17.43 -19.23 48.98
N PRO A 73 -17.65 -18.63 50.17
CA PRO A 73 -18.36 -17.35 50.28
C PRO A 73 -17.71 -16.21 49.48
N HIS A 74 -16.37 -16.17 49.46
CA HIS A 74 -15.62 -15.18 48.65
C HIS A 74 -15.81 -15.38 47.15
N ARG A 75 -15.83 -16.64 46.67
CA ARG A 75 -16.12 -16.96 45.26
C ARG A 75 -17.55 -16.56 44.87
N ASP A 76 -18.51 -16.87 45.74
CA ASP A 76 -19.92 -16.53 45.51
C ASP A 76 -20.14 -15.01 45.52
N PHE A 77 -19.47 -14.28 46.42
CA PHE A 77 -19.47 -12.82 46.43
C PHE A 77 -18.84 -12.23 45.15
N VAL A 78 -17.67 -12.71 44.74
CA VAL A 78 -17.00 -12.27 43.49
C VAL A 78 -17.89 -12.57 42.27
N ALA A 79 -18.59 -13.71 42.23
CA ALA A 79 -19.54 -14.02 41.17
C ALA A 79 -20.70 -13.01 41.12
N GLN A 80 -21.32 -12.69 42.28
CA GLN A 80 -22.40 -11.69 42.38
C GLN A 80 -21.93 -10.28 41.99
N VAL A 81 -20.73 -9.86 42.40
CA VAL A 81 -20.14 -8.58 42.01
C VAL A 81 -19.94 -8.51 40.49
N ASN A 82 -19.39 -9.58 39.88
CA ASN A 82 -19.19 -9.66 38.44
C ASN A 82 -20.51 -9.66 37.65
N GLU A 83 -21.55 -10.34 38.13
CA GLU A 83 -22.88 -10.34 37.53
C GLU A 83 -23.52 -8.94 37.58
N ARG A 84 -23.48 -8.29 38.74
CA ARG A 84 -23.96 -6.91 38.89
C ARG A 84 -23.18 -5.92 38.04
N ALA A 85 -21.86 -6.05 37.96
CA ALA A 85 -21.02 -5.21 37.13
C ALA A 85 -21.37 -5.35 35.63
N LYS A 86 -21.59 -6.58 35.14
CA LYS A 86 -22.07 -6.83 33.77
C LYS A 86 -23.41 -6.16 33.49
N GLY A 87 -24.36 -6.22 34.44
CA GLY A 87 -25.65 -5.53 34.32
C GLY A 87 -25.49 -4.02 34.18
N LEU A 88 -24.68 -3.39 35.05
CA LEU A 88 -24.39 -1.95 35.01
C LEU A 88 -23.68 -1.53 33.73
N ILE A 89 -22.70 -2.32 33.25
CA ILE A 89 -22.01 -2.07 31.98
C ILE A 89 -23.01 -2.10 30.82
N ALA A 90 -23.88 -3.13 30.76
CA ALA A 90 -24.90 -3.24 29.71
C ALA A 90 -25.96 -2.12 29.77
N GLU A 91 -26.21 -1.51 30.92
CA GLU A 91 -27.05 -0.29 31.04
C GLU A 91 -26.31 0.96 30.55
N VAL A 92 -25.03 1.13 30.90
CA VAL A 92 -24.20 2.22 30.39
C VAL A 92 -24.05 2.14 28.86
N GLU A 93 -23.82 0.95 28.30
CA GLU A 93 -23.75 0.73 26.85
C GLU A 93 -25.07 1.10 26.13
N LYS A 94 -26.23 0.81 26.74
CA LYS A 94 -27.55 1.22 26.19
C LYS A 94 -27.70 2.75 26.14
N LEU A 95 -27.11 3.47 27.10
CA LEU A 95 -27.10 4.94 27.12
C LEU A 95 -26.04 5.51 26.16
N GLU A 96 -24.87 4.90 26.06
CA GLU A 96 -23.78 5.38 25.21
C GLU A 96 -24.08 5.19 23.71
N LYS A 97 -24.63 4.02 23.33
CA LYS A 97 -24.88 3.64 21.94
C LYS A 97 -25.65 4.70 21.11
N PRO A 98 -26.78 5.29 21.56
CA PRO A 98 -27.45 6.34 20.78
C PRO A 98 -26.58 7.59 20.60
N HIS A 99 -25.76 7.98 21.59
CA HIS A 99 -24.83 9.10 21.44
C HIS A 99 -23.71 8.80 20.44
N ARG A 100 -23.14 7.59 20.50
CA ARG A 100 -22.12 7.12 19.56
C ARG A 100 -22.66 7.10 18.12
N ASN A 101 -23.86 6.55 17.92
CA ASN A 101 -24.54 6.50 16.63
C ASN A 101 -24.87 7.91 16.10
N ALA A 102 -25.35 8.82 16.97
CA ALA A 102 -25.68 10.19 16.59
C ALA A 102 -24.43 10.98 16.17
N LYS A 103 -23.30 10.80 16.89
CA LYS A 103 -22.01 11.36 16.49
C LYS A 103 -21.58 10.81 15.13
N GLN A 104 -21.56 9.48 14.96
CA GLN A 104 -21.15 8.85 13.71
C GLN A 104 -21.96 9.35 12.51
N ALA A 105 -23.27 9.53 12.64
CA ALA A 105 -24.11 10.06 11.58
C ALA A 105 -23.81 11.53 11.20
N VAL A 106 -23.30 12.34 12.13
CA VAL A 106 -22.81 13.70 11.86
C VAL A 106 -21.45 13.64 11.18
N ASP A 107 -20.50 12.90 11.75
CA ASP A 107 -19.14 12.73 11.21
C ASP A 107 -19.18 12.22 9.74
N GLU A 108 -20.01 11.21 9.45
CA GLU A 108 -20.21 10.67 8.08
C GLU A 108 -20.86 11.68 7.12
N ALA A 109 -21.75 12.55 7.62
CA ALA A 109 -22.41 13.56 6.80
C ALA A 109 -21.51 14.77 6.52
N GLU A 110 -20.61 15.13 7.45
CA GLU A 110 -19.58 16.15 7.23
C GLU A 110 -18.49 15.64 6.28
N GLU A 111 -18.02 14.41 6.46
CA GLU A 111 -17.02 13.81 5.57
C GLU A 111 -17.57 13.63 4.15
N ARG A 112 -18.85 13.25 3.98
CA ARG A 112 -19.48 13.23 2.64
C ARG A 112 -19.51 14.61 1.98
N LYS A 113 -19.91 15.66 2.70
CA LYS A 113 -19.88 17.04 2.17
C LYS A 113 -18.47 17.48 1.81
N ARG A 114 -17.46 17.07 2.59
CA ARG A 114 -16.06 17.35 2.31
C ARG A 114 -15.60 16.65 1.03
N GLN A 115 -15.94 15.38 0.86
CA GLN A 115 -15.64 14.61 -0.36
C GLN A 115 -16.36 15.18 -1.59
N GLU A 116 -17.63 15.55 -1.48
CA GLU A 116 -18.39 16.25 -2.53
C GLU A 116 -17.73 17.59 -2.91
N ARG A 117 -17.28 18.37 -1.91
CA ARG A 117 -16.55 19.63 -2.14
C ARG A 117 -15.23 19.39 -2.86
N ILE A 118 -14.41 18.45 -2.39
CA ILE A 118 -13.13 18.07 -3.02
C ILE A 118 -13.36 17.60 -4.46
N ALA A 119 -14.38 16.78 -4.71
CA ALA A 119 -14.74 16.33 -6.05
C ALA A 119 -15.13 17.51 -6.96
N SER A 120 -15.95 18.46 -6.48
CA SER A 120 -16.30 19.66 -7.26
C SER A 120 -15.10 20.58 -7.54
N LEU A 121 -14.14 20.65 -6.61
CA LEU A 121 -12.90 21.42 -6.78
C LEU A 121 -11.97 20.73 -7.80
N ARG A 122 -11.90 19.40 -7.81
CA ARG A 122 -11.17 18.63 -8.83
C ARG A 122 -11.81 18.73 -10.22
N GLU A 123 -13.14 18.69 -10.31
CA GLU A 123 -13.85 18.92 -11.57
C GLU A 123 -13.58 20.34 -12.10
N LYS A 124 -13.58 21.34 -11.21
CA LYS A 124 -13.18 22.72 -11.53
C LYS A 124 -11.72 22.78 -11.99
N LEU A 125 -10.80 22.10 -11.31
CA LEU A 125 -9.37 22.05 -11.66
C LEU A 125 -9.16 21.47 -13.05
N SER A 126 -9.82 20.37 -13.37
CA SER A 126 -9.78 19.75 -14.70
C SER A 126 -10.29 20.69 -15.80
N LYS A 127 -11.40 21.41 -15.54
CA LYS A 127 -11.99 22.36 -16.49
C LYS A 127 -11.19 23.65 -16.68
N GLU A 128 -10.55 24.17 -15.63
CA GLU A 128 -9.85 25.45 -15.66
C GLU A 128 -8.34 25.33 -15.91
N VAL A 129 -7.70 24.20 -15.57
CA VAL A 129 -6.25 24.02 -15.70
C VAL A 129 -5.91 22.94 -16.74
N THR A 130 -6.46 21.73 -16.62
CA THR A 130 -6.10 20.62 -17.53
C THR A 130 -6.56 20.86 -18.98
N SER A 131 -7.71 21.52 -19.18
CA SER A 131 -8.30 21.81 -20.50
C SER A 131 -7.42 22.68 -21.44
N TYR A 132 -6.43 23.39 -20.89
CA TYR A 132 -5.43 24.09 -21.69
C TYR A 132 -4.63 23.13 -22.59
N LEU A 133 -4.42 21.87 -22.16
CA LEU A 133 -3.74 20.85 -22.96
C LEU A 133 -4.56 20.41 -24.17
N ASP A 134 -5.88 20.25 -23.99
CA ASP A 134 -6.80 19.92 -25.09
C ASP A 134 -6.84 21.06 -26.13
N THR A 135 -6.77 22.30 -25.65
CA THR A 135 -6.74 23.51 -26.49
C THR A 135 -5.41 23.69 -27.23
N ALA A 136 -4.30 23.24 -26.65
CA ALA A 136 -2.96 23.35 -27.24
C ALA A 136 -2.75 22.47 -28.48
N ALA A 137 -3.57 21.43 -28.67
CA ALA A 137 -3.41 20.44 -29.72
C ALA A 137 -3.54 21.08 -31.13
N GLY A 138 -2.42 21.12 -31.86
CA GLY A 138 -2.38 21.63 -33.24
C GLY A 138 -2.14 23.14 -33.39
N LEU A 139 -1.92 23.87 -32.29
CA LEU A 139 -1.54 25.28 -32.33
C LEU A 139 -0.09 25.47 -32.81
N GLY A 140 0.18 26.64 -33.41
CA GLY A 140 1.53 27.11 -33.75
C GLY A 140 2.21 27.81 -32.57
N SER A 141 3.50 28.15 -32.73
CA SER A 141 4.35 28.67 -31.63
C SER A 141 3.75 29.90 -30.94
N THR A 142 3.38 30.95 -31.68
CA THR A 142 2.80 32.18 -31.12
C THR A 142 1.56 31.91 -30.28
N ALA A 143 0.63 31.09 -30.77
CA ALA A 143 -0.61 30.77 -30.07
C ALA A 143 -0.37 29.89 -28.82
N LEU A 144 0.69 29.06 -28.83
CA LEU A 144 1.13 28.32 -27.65
C LEU A 144 1.80 29.21 -26.60
N ALA A 145 2.50 30.27 -27.01
CA ALA A 145 3.07 31.25 -26.09
C ALA A 145 1.95 32.04 -25.35
N ASP A 146 0.96 32.56 -26.08
CA ASP A 146 -0.22 33.22 -25.49
C ASP A 146 -0.97 32.30 -24.51
N LEU A 147 -1.01 30.99 -24.82
CA LEU A 147 -1.66 29.97 -24.00
C LEU A 147 -0.87 29.64 -22.72
N ILE A 148 0.46 29.69 -22.77
CA ILE A 148 1.33 29.57 -21.58
C ILE A 148 1.10 30.75 -20.65
N ASP A 149 1.12 31.99 -21.16
CA ASP A 149 0.89 33.19 -20.35
C ASP A 149 -0.49 33.17 -19.67
N ALA A 150 -1.52 32.73 -20.39
CA ALA A 150 -2.87 32.53 -19.84
C ALA A 150 -2.90 31.47 -18.72
N ALA A 151 -2.19 30.35 -18.90
CA ALA A 151 -2.08 29.30 -17.89
C ALA A 151 -1.23 29.72 -16.67
N GLU A 152 -0.22 30.58 -16.85
CA GLU A 152 0.57 31.15 -15.76
C GLU A 152 -0.28 32.10 -14.89
N GLY A 153 -1.23 32.82 -15.48
CA GLY A 153 -2.15 33.72 -14.79
C GLY A 153 -3.23 33.06 -13.91
N ILE A 154 -3.36 31.73 -13.90
CA ILE A 154 -4.38 31.04 -13.10
C ILE A 154 -4.06 31.13 -11.60
N ASP A 155 -5.01 31.61 -10.80
CA ASP A 155 -4.91 31.61 -9.34
C ASP A 155 -5.24 30.22 -8.75
N THR A 156 -4.30 29.66 -7.98
CA THR A 156 -4.44 28.38 -7.27
C THR A 156 -4.94 28.52 -5.83
N GLU A 157 -4.93 29.72 -5.24
CA GLU A 157 -5.39 29.94 -3.86
C GLU A 157 -6.88 29.64 -3.69
N GLY A 158 -7.68 29.91 -4.73
CA GLY A 158 -9.12 29.63 -4.78
C GLY A 158 -9.54 28.14 -4.73
N TYR A 159 -8.59 27.20 -4.63
CA TYR A 159 -8.85 25.76 -4.57
C TYR A 159 -8.88 25.17 -3.14
N TYR A 160 -8.62 25.97 -2.10
CA TYR A 160 -8.81 25.64 -0.68
C TYR A 160 -8.29 24.25 -0.25
N ASP A 161 -9.18 23.26 -0.17
CA ASP A 161 -8.90 21.90 0.31
C ASP A 161 -7.92 21.12 -0.60
N ILE A 162 -7.70 21.59 -1.84
CA ILE A 162 -6.82 20.95 -2.83
C ILE A 162 -5.75 21.90 -3.43
N THR A 163 -5.40 23.01 -2.78
CA THR A 163 -4.45 24.00 -3.34
C THR A 163 -3.12 23.40 -3.80
N SER A 164 -2.52 22.47 -3.05
CA SER A 164 -1.28 21.77 -3.47
C SER A 164 -1.47 20.95 -4.76
N GLU A 165 -2.61 20.25 -4.88
CA GLU A 165 -2.95 19.48 -6.09
C GLU A 165 -3.18 20.41 -7.29
N ALA A 166 -3.75 21.59 -7.06
CA ALA A 166 -3.92 22.62 -8.09
C ALA A 166 -2.59 23.25 -8.54
N GLU A 167 -1.65 23.48 -7.62
CA GLU A 167 -0.30 23.95 -7.91
C GLU A 167 0.52 22.92 -8.70
N ASP A 168 0.49 21.65 -8.28
CA ASP A 168 1.15 20.54 -8.97
C ASP A 168 0.59 20.34 -10.38
N GLU A 169 -0.74 20.37 -10.55
CA GLU A 169 -1.40 20.22 -11.84
C GLU A 169 -1.12 21.42 -12.76
N LYS A 170 -1.11 22.66 -12.23
CA LYS A 170 -0.69 23.86 -12.97
C LYS A 170 0.76 23.74 -13.43
N ALA A 171 1.67 23.31 -12.56
CA ALA A 171 3.07 23.10 -12.89
C ALA A 171 3.27 21.99 -13.95
N ARG A 172 2.44 20.93 -13.91
CA ARG A 172 2.41 19.85 -14.90
C ARG A 172 1.95 20.36 -16.28
N VAL A 173 0.83 21.10 -16.32
CA VAL A 173 0.27 21.68 -17.55
C VAL A 173 1.27 22.66 -18.18
N LEU A 174 1.82 23.60 -17.40
CA LEU A 174 2.79 24.58 -17.90
C LEU A 174 4.05 23.93 -18.49
N ARG A 175 4.54 22.83 -17.90
CA ARG A 175 5.67 22.06 -18.45
C ARG A 175 5.31 21.50 -19.83
N GLN A 176 4.19 20.82 -19.94
CA GLN A 176 3.73 20.22 -21.20
C GLN A 176 3.46 21.28 -22.29
N LEU A 177 2.86 22.42 -21.95
CA LEU A 177 2.66 23.52 -22.88
C LEU A 177 3.99 24.09 -23.39
N ARG A 178 4.98 24.27 -22.51
CA ARG A 178 6.34 24.72 -22.89
C ARG A 178 7.07 23.71 -23.78
N ASP A 179 6.90 22.41 -23.53
CA ASP A 179 7.44 21.35 -24.38
C ASP A 179 6.79 21.37 -25.78
N MET A 180 5.45 21.52 -25.85
CA MET A 180 4.72 21.67 -27.12
C MET A 180 5.13 22.94 -27.88
N HIS A 181 5.32 24.05 -27.18
CA HIS A 181 5.80 25.31 -27.75
C HIS A 181 7.20 25.15 -28.37
N ALA A 182 8.14 24.52 -27.67
CA ALA A 182 9.47 24.24 -28.18
C ALA A 182 9.44 23.36 -29.45
N GLN A 183 8.58 22.33 -29.48
CA GLN A 183 8.37 21.49 -30.65
C GLN A 183 7.72 22.23 -31.83
N ALA A 184 6.76 23.12 -31.57
CA ALA A 184 6.17 23.98 -32.60
C ALA A 184 7.22 24.90 -33.23
N LEU A 185 8.01 25.59 -32.39
CA LEU A 185 9.09 26.47 -32.82
C LEU A 185 10.13 25.73 -33.68
N GLN A 186 10.53 24.51 -33.30
CA GLN A 186 11.45 23.70 -34.10
C GLN A 186 10.86 23.32 -35.46
N ARG A 187 9.59 22.91 -35.53
CA ARG A 187 8.92 22.59 -36.80
C ARG A 187 8.84 23.79 -37.73
N GLU A 188 8.49 24.95 -37.20
CA GLU A 188 8.43 26.22 -37.96
C GLU A 188 9.81 26.65 -38.47
N GLN A 189 10.86 26.54 -37.64
CA GLN A 189 12.24 26.83 -38.05
C GLN A 189 12.75 25.88 -39.14
N LEU A 190 12.39 24.59 -39.08
CA LEU A 190 12.76 23.61 -40.11
C LEU A 190 12.01 23.86 -41.42
N ALA A 191 10.72 24.19 -41.36
CA ALA A 191 9.93 24.54 -42.54
C ALA A 191 10.49 25.81 -43.24
N ALA A 192 10.80 26.86 -42.47
CA ALA A 192 11.39 28.08 -43.01
C ALA A 192 12.77 27.84 -43.66
N GLN A 193 13.61 26.97 -43.07
CA GLN A 193 14.88 26.58 -43.67
C GLN A 193 14.71 25.76 -44.96
N GLN A 194 13.71 24.88 -45.01
CA GLN A 194 13.40 24.10 -46.21
C GLN A 194 12.92 25.01 -47.35
N GLU A 195 12.00 25.94 -47.09
CA GLU A 195 11.56 26.94 -48.07
C GLU A 195 12.73 27.78 -48.62
N GLU A 196 13.64 28.24 -47.75
CA GLU A 196 14.79 29.04 -48.17
C GLU A 196 15.77 28.22 -49.03
N ILE A 197 16.03 26.96 -48.67
CA ILE A 197 16.83 26.04 -49.49
C ILE A 197 16.15 25.77 -50.84
N GLU A 198 14.83 25.66 -50.90
CA GLU A 198 14.08 25.48 -52.14
C GLU A 198 14.12 26.72 -53.04
N ARG A 199 14.01 27.93 -52.47
CA ARG A 199 14.20 29.20 -53.19
C ARG A 199 15.61 29.29 -53.78
N GLN A 200 16.64 29.03 -52.99
CA GLN A 200 18.03 29.02 -53.45
C GLN A 200 18.29 27.98 -54.55
N LYS A 201 17.72 26.77 -54.43
CA LYS A 201 17.76 25.76 -55.50
C LYS A 201 17.05 26.23 -56.78
N ALA A 202 15.89 26.88 -56.67
CA ALA A 202 15.16 27.41 -57.80
C ALA A 202 15.91 28.56 -58.51
N GLU A 203 16.57 29.44 -57.75
CA GLU A 203 17.43 30.50 -58.31
C GLU A 203 18.68 29.92 -58.98
N MET A 204 19.38 28.98 -58.33
CA MET A 204 20.52 28.28 -58.93
C MET A 204 20.12 27.53 -60.22
N ALA A 205 18.96 26.88 -60.24
CA ALA A 205 18.43 26.23 -61.44
C ALA A 205 18.12 27.23 -62.57
N ARG A 206 17.58 28.42 -62.25
CA ARG A 206 17.37 29.50 -63.22
C ARG A 206 18.69 30.04 -63.78
N MET A 207 19.71 30.22 -62.94
CA MET A 207 21.04 30.64 -63.40
C MET A 207 21.69 29.58 -64.28
N GLN A 208 21.63 28.30 -63.90
CA GLN A 208 22.15 27.19 -64.72
C GLN A 208 21.41 27.08 -66.07
N ALA A 209 20.09 27.22 -66.08
CA ALA A 209 19.30 27.25 -67.32
C ALA A 209 19.65 28.44 -68.23
N ALA A 210 20.00 29.59 -67.65
CA ALA A 210 20.45 30.77 -68.42
C ALA A 210 21.91 30.67 -68.92
N MET A 211 22.75 29.88 -68.26
CA MET A 211 24.14 29.60 -68.68
C MET A 211 24.26 28.39 -69.62
N ALA A 212 23.22 27.57 -69.75
CA ALA A 212 23.16 26.47 -70.71
C ALA A 212 23.01 27.03 -72.14
N PRO A 213 23.97 26.81 -73.06
CA PRO A 213 23.82 27.22 -74.45
C PRO A 213 22.70 26.42 -75.12
N ALA A 214 21.91 27.07 -75.98
CA ALA A 214 20.89 26.41 -76.78
C ALA A 214 21.55 25.40 -77.74
N ALA A 215 21.50 24.11 -77.38
CA ALA A 215 21.91 23.03 -78.26
C ALA A 215 20.95 22.97 -79.47
N PRO A 216 21.45 22.86 -80.71
CA PRO A 216 20.61 22.79 -81.89
C PRO A 216 19.82 21.48 -81.91
N ALA A 217 18.60 21.52 -82.44
CA ALA A 217 17.78 20.33 -82.64
C ALA A 217 18.33 19.46 -83.77
N GLU A 218 18.48 18.15 -83.51
CA GLU A 218 18.68 17.13 -84.53
C GLU A 218 17.46 16.17 -84.61
N PRO A 219 17.17 15.58 -85.78
CA PRO A 219 15.85 15.01 -86.07
C PRO A 219 15.68 13.51 -85.80
N ALA A 220 14.42 13.09 -85.97
CA ALA A 220 13.77 11.82 -85.66
C ALA A 220 14.36 10.49 -86.21
N GLU A 221 14.11 9.42 -85.42
CA GLU A 221 13.72 8.04 -85.83
C GLU A 221 14.78 7.07 -86.43
N PRO A 222 14.58 5.71 -86.40
CA PRO A 222 13.35 4.94 -86.08
C PRO A 222 13.50 3.73 -85.09
N THR A 223 12.41 2.98 -84.91
CA THR A 223 12.25 1.70 -84.14
C THR A 223 12.77 0.46 -84.92
N VAL A 224 12.81 -0.83 -84.49
CA VAL A 224 12.17 -1.72 -83.46
C VAL A 224 13.16 -2.93 -83.20
N PRO A 225 12.86 -4.14 -82.61
CA PRO A 225 11.85 -4.63 -81.65
C PRO A 225 12.34 -5.57 -80.48
N ALA A 226 11.47 -5.77 -79.48
CA ALA A 226 11.11 -6.99 -78.70
C ALA A 226 12.11 -8.06 -78.12
N GLU A 227 11.99 -8.26 -76.79
CA GLU A 227 11.97 -9.54 -76.00
C GLU A 227 13.19 -10.49 -75.87
N PRO A 228 13.26 -11.39 -74.84
CA PRO A 228 12.50 -11.46 -73.58
C PRO A 228 13.33 -11.68 -72.28
N ALA A 229 12.67 -11.44 -71.13
CA ALA A 229 12.78 -12.07 -69.80
C ALA A 229 14.14 -12.53 -69.18
N LYS A 230 14.36 -12.11 -67.92
CA LYS A 230 14.64 -13.00 -66.76
C LYS A 230 14.34 -12.28 -65.42
N PRO A 231 13.77 -12.95 -64.41
CA PRO A 231 13.51 -12.35 -63.10
C PRO A 231 14.81 -12.20 -62.30
N ARG A 232 14.98 -11.09 -61.57
CA ARG A 232 16.09 -10.93 -60.63
C ARG A 232 15.68 -11.49 -59.27
N GLU A 233 16.44 -12.47 -58.80
CA GLU A 233 16.16 -13.24 -57.58
C GLU A 233 16.20 -12.36 -56.32
N VAL A 234 15.31 -12.71 -55.38
CA VAL A 234 15.31 -12.18 -54.01
C VAL A 234 16.43 -12.89 -53.25
N VAL A 235 17.52 -12.18 -52.93
CA VAL A 235 18.58 -12.71 -52.07
C VAL A 235 18.26 -12.36 -50.61
N THR A 236 17.52 -13.26 -49.95
CA THR A 236 17.49 -13.38 -48.49
C THR A 236 18.66 -14.26 -48.01
N ALA A 237 18.99 -14.15 -46.72
CA ALA A 237 19.92 -15.00 -45.97
C ALA A 237 21.42 -14.87 -46.32
N GLY A 238 22.01 -13.77 -45.85
CA GLY A 238 23.45 -13.63 -45.59
C GLY A 238 23.65 -13.05 -44.20
N GLY A 239 23.20 -13.77 -43.17
CA GLY A 239 23.20 -13.28 -41.79
C GLY A 239 24.62 -13.11 -41.23
N THR A 240 25.15 -11.89 -41.28
CA THR A 240 26.28 -11.50 -40.44
C THR A 240 25.81 -11.55 -39.00
N VAL A 241 26.33 -12.51 -38.23
CA VAL A 241 26.18 -12.52 -36.77
C VAL A 241 26.97 -11.34 -36.22
N PHE A 242 26.33 -10.18 -36.16
CA PHE A 242 26.72 -9.17 -35.19
C PHE A 242 26.46 -9.77 -33.82
N GLY A 243 27.52 -9.91 -33.03
CA GLY A 243 27.40 -10.13 -31.60
C GLY A 243 26.76 -8.90 -30.98
N PHE A 244 25.44 -8.88 -30.94
CA PHE A 244 24.74 -8.18 -29.90
C PHE A 244 24.89 -9.06 -28.66
N ASP A 245 25.71 -8.62 -27.72
CA ASP A 245 25.44 -8.85 -26.31
C ASP A 245 24.14 -8.06 -25.98
N ASP A 246 23.01 -8.55 -26.49
CA ASP A 246 21.68 -8.12 -26.05
C ASP A 246 21.47 -8.72 -24.66
N GLU A 247 22.14 -8.12 -23.67
CA GLU A 247 21.58 -8.06 -22.32
C GLU A 247 20.20 -7.44 -22.50
N SER A 248 19.16 -8.24 -22.28
CA SER A 248 17.79 -7.76 -22.38
C SER A 248 17.65 -6.61 -21.39
N PRO A 249 16.94 -5.51 -21.71
CA PRO A 249 16.65 -4.47 -20.72
C PRO A 249 15.84 -4.98 -19.52
N TRP A 250 15.39 -6.24 -19.58
CA TRP A 250 14.73 -6.98 -18.52
C TRP A 250 15.68 -7.83 -17.66
N ASP A 251 16.93 -8.10 -18.10
CA ASP A 251 17.90 -8.90 -17.34
C ASP A 251 18.44 -8.13 -16.11
N GLU A 252 18.68 -6.82 -16.27
CA GLU A 252 19.03 -5.92 -15.15
C GLU A 252 17.85 -5.83 -14.15
N ALA A 253 16.63 -5.66 -14.65
CA ALA A 253 15.42 -5.63 -13.81
C ALA A 253 15.15 -6.97 -13.10
N LEU A 254 15.46 -8.11 -13.74
CA LEU A 254 15.37 -9.44 -13.15
C LEU A 254 16.43 -9.62 -12.04
N ALA A 255 17.65 -9.16 -12.27
CA ALA A 255 18.72 -9.16 -11.27
C ALA A 255 18.36 -8.30 -10.04
N ASP A 256 17.77 -7.12 -10.23
CA ASP A 256 17.30 -6.26 -9.15
C ASP A 256 16.18 -6.92 -8.32
N LEU A 257 15.18 -7.54 -8.96
CA LEU A 257 14.09 -8.23 -8.25
C LEU A 257 14.62 -9.43 -7.45
N ILE A 258 15.56 -10.20 -8.00
CA ILE A 258 16.23 -11.30 -7.29
C ILE A 258 17.11 -10.75 -6.14
N GLY A 259 17.77 -9.61 -6.33
CA GLY A 259 18.54 -8.91 -5.31
C GLY A 259 17.69 -8.42 -4.13
N LEU A 260 16.40 -8.12 -4.36
CA LEU A 260 15.41 -7.82 -3.34
C LEU A 260 14.83 -9.08 -2.65
N GLY A 261 15.31 -10.29 -3.00
CA GLY A 261 14.90 -11.55 -2.38
C GLY A 261 13.62 -12.17 -2.96
N ILE A 262 13.15 -11.70 -4.12
CA ILE A 262 12.04 -12.32 -4.85
C ILE A 262 12.59 -13.55 -5.58
N ASP A 263 11.83 -14.66 -5.60
CA ASP A 263 12.25 -15.85 -6.33
C ASP A 263 12.19 -15.62 -7.86
N VAL A 264 13.06 -16.33 -8.59
CA VAL A 264 13.24 -16.14 -10.04
C VAL A 264 11.93 -16.27 -10.81
N SER A 265 11.07 -17.24 -10.44
CA SER A 265 9.82 -17.50 -11.17
C SER A 265 8.76 -16.42 -10.88
N ALA A 266 8.70 -15.90 -9.66
CA ALA A 266 7.86 -14.74 -9.34
C ALA A 266 8.37 -13.46 -10.01
N ALA A 267 9.69 -13.26 -10.10
CA ALA A 267 10.28 -12.11 -10.77
C ALA A 267 10.00 -12.11 -12.28
N GLU A 268 10.21 -13.25 -12.96
CA GLU A 268 9.83 -13.43 -14.38
C GLU A 268 8.35 -13.14 -14.62
N CYS A 269 7.45 -13.65 -13.78
CA CYS A 269 6.00 -13.43 -13.87
C CYS A 269 5.62 -11.94 -13.71
N VAL A 270 6.31 -11.20 -12.83
CA VAL A 270 6.11 -9.76 -12.66
C VAL A 270 6.58 -8.99 -13.90
N LEU A 271 7.73 -9.33 -14.48
CA LEU A 271 8.24 -8.68 -15.68
C LEU A 271 7.37 -8.99 -16.91
N GLU A 272 6.87 -10.21 -17.05
CA GLU A 272 5.92 -10.59 -18.10
C GLU A 272 4.59 -9.81 -17.98
N ALA A 273 4.05 -9.65 -16.77
CA ALA A 273 2.84 -8.86 -16.53
C ALA A 273 3.02 -7.35 -16.78
N ILE A 274 4.23 -6.81 -16.57
CA ILE A 274 4.59 -5.44 -16.94
C ILE A 274 4.71 -5.30 -18.46
N SER A 275 5.39 -6.23 -19.12
CA SER A 275 5.59 -6.25 -20.59
C SER A 275 4.28 -6.38 -21.36
N ASN A 276 3.35 -7.21 -20.87
CA ASN A 276 2.00 -7.34 -21.40
C ASN A 276 1.08 -6.14 -21.07
N GLY A 277 1.51 -5.22 -20.21
CA GLY A 277 0.79 -4.00 -19.85
C GLY A 277 -0.36 -4.19 -18.87
N ASP A 278 -0.44 -5.36 -18.22
CA ASP A 278 -1.42 -5.72 -17.18
C ASP A 278 -1.16 -4.95 -15.87
N VAL A 279 0.09 -4.60 -15.59
CA VAL A 279 0.50 -3.81 -14.42
C VAL A 279 1.01 -2.44 -14.87
N ARG A 280 0.23 -1.38 -14.62
CA ARG A 280 0.60 -0.01 -15.02
C ARG A 280 1.27 0.82 -13.94
N HIS A 281 1.06 0.51 -12.65
CA HIS A 281 1.76 1.12 -11.53
C HIS A 281 1.84 0.14 -10.34
N VAL A 282 3.01 0.06 -9.71
CA VAL A 282 3.20 -0.61 -8.41
C VAL A 282 3.78 0.39 -7.42
N THR A 283 3.03 0.73 -6.38
CA THR A 283 3.57 1.43 -5.21
C THR A 283 4.22 0.42 -4.29
N LEU A 284 5.55 0.31 -4.34
CA LEU A 284 6.35 -0.50 -3.44
C LEU A 284 6.36 0.13 -2.03
N ASN A 285 5.42 -0.30 -1.19
CA ASN A 285 5.47 0.01 0.25
C ASN A 285 6.59 -0.80 0.89
N ALA A 286 7.78 -0.20 1.01
CA ALA A 286 8.92 -0.78 1.68
C ALA A 286 8.66 -0.93 3.19
N THR A 287 8.10 -2.07 3.60
CA THR A 287 8.04 -2.48 5.00
C THR A 287 9.41 -2.96 5.45
N THR A 288 10.26 -2.04 5.91
CA THR A 288 11.44 -2.37 6.71
C THR A 288 10.99 -2.97 8.04
N GLY A 289 11.05 -4.30 8.15
CA GLY A 289 10.85 -5.02 9.41
C GLY A 289 12.15 -5.09 10.21
N GLU A 290 12.06 -4.78 11.50
CA GLU A 290 13.08 -5.09 12.53
C GLU A 290 13.03 -6.58 12.94
#